data_AF-E3KAE7-F1
#
_entry.id   AF-E3KAE7-F1
#
_cell.length_a   1.000
_cell.length_b   1.000
_cell.length_c   1.000
_cell.angle_alpha   90.00
_cell.angle_beta   90.00
_cell.angle_gamma   90.00
#
_symmetry.space_group_name_H-M   'P 1'
#
loop_
_entity.id
_entity.type
_entity.pdbx_description
1 polymer ?
#
loop_
_entity_poly.entity_id
_entity_poly.type
_entity_poly.pdbx_seq_one_letter_code
_entity_poly.pdbx_strand_id
1 'polypeptide(L)'
;MHNRNEPSQPQPDPPVISNHNSSIVGRETRTSSKKRVRPGKDIKRWALNKKKAAAPFEGSPSINQTEAAETHDSPDSELTNNDNNNNNEHSQQNQEQHVYFYFVPPHRQVDPNPSEAITTQNTLQQYHHLTHGTCVAAPRGGPAFCKVKYVPFATMSPEQIQGWEKLVCHFFDRTNYVEAVKNNGPQMAGDMWADGWRKCSKKESFGRYCLVGKLVKMMLRANYNPQDEATSIKEASDFIAIQLQHLAPGVFESYRKTLISNNLPSMAHMEYPLPYDALDFASFLTFTMYNFHNGPHKDSDANNWTLVCWIPIFNPRTASDDDPILADEGFDMLGGQFTFRKFQLCLDLHHVLGVTLCVFKSNSHTHQTLPGASPSDRYTRIGFSCQMSEAMTHAVVAYINGTAPTLDVAGKQKQISNAQRKL
;
A
#
# COMPACT_ATOMS: atom_id res chain seq x y z
N MET A 1 -57.95 54.27 9.72
CA MET A 1 -59.16 53.50 10.09
C MET A 1 -58.88 52.04 9.78
N HIS A 2 -58.95 51.17 10.80
CA HIS A 2 -59.41 49.76 10.79
C HIS A 2 -59.16 48.88 9.53
N ASN A 3 -58.77 47.60 9.58
CA ASN A 3 -58.33 46.60 10.57
C ASN A 3 -58.19 45.26 9.78
N ARG A 4 -57.27 44.34 10.16
CA ARG A 4 -57.41 42.85 10.09
C ARG A 4 -57.48 42.16 8.70
N ASN A 5 -56.92 40.97 8.41
CA ASN A 5 -56.48 39.79 9.18
C ASN A 5 -55.37 39.03 8.42
N GLU A 6 -54.38 38.52 9.13
CA GLU A 6 -53.59 37.34 8.75
C GLU A 6 -54.05 36.13 9.60
N PRO A 7 -54.13 34.90 9.06
CA PRO A 7 -54.36 33.71 9.86
C PRO A 7 -53.03 33.07 10.32
N SER A 8 -52.92 32.88 11.63
CA SER A 8 -51.83 32.24 12.36
C SER A 8 -51.98 30.71 12.37
N GLN A 9 -50.83 30.01 12.38
CA GLN A 9 -50.73 28.55 12.46
C GLN A 9 -51.18 27.98 13.83
N PRO A 10 -51.71 26.75 13.88
CA PRO A 10 -51.99 26.08 15.14
C PRO A 10 -50.74 25.43 15.75
N GLN A 11 -50.48 25.76 17.02
CA GLN A 11 -49.55 25.06 17.92
C GLN A 11 -50.16 23.73 18.42
N PRO A 12 -49.35 22.70 18.69
CA PRO A 12 -49.83 21.46 19.32
C PRO A 12 -49.87 21.56 20.86
N ASP A 13 -50.93 21.02 21.46
CA ASP A 13 -51.19 21.01 22.90
C ASP A 13 -50.23 20.11 23.70
N PRO A 14 -49.94 20.44 24.98
CA PRO A 14 -49.08 19.65 25.87
C PRO A 14 -49.82 18.45 26.50
N PRO A 15 -49.10 17.36 26.87
CA PRO A 15 -49.74 16.15 27.38
C PRO A 15 -50.21 16.29 28.83
N VAL A 16 -51.43 15.83 29.07
CA VAL A 16 -52.11 15.73 30.37
C VAL A 16 -51.51 14.60 31.20
N ILE A 17 -51.06 14.94 32.42
CA ILE A 17 -50.70 14.02 33.48
C ILE A 17 -51.99 13.52 34.14
N SER A 18 -52.23 12.20 34.15
CA SER A 18 -53.24 11.59 35.03
C SER A 18 -52.62 10.47 35.86
N ASN A 19 -52.64 10.67 37.17
CA ASN A 19 -52.29 9.72 38.20
C ASN A 19 -53.48 8.79 38.46
N HIS A 20 -53.32 7.48 38.25
CA HIS A 20 -54.17 6.50 38.92
C HIS A 20 -53.34 5.35 39.49
N ASN A 21 -53.19 5.40 40.81
CA ASN A 21 -52.88 4.26 41.66
C ASN A 21 -54.08 3.32 41.68
N SER A 22 -53.89 2.05 41.31
CA SER A 22 -54.61 0.95 41.94
C SER A 22 -53.75 -0.32 41.92
N SER A 23 -53.59 -0.86 43.12
CA SER A 23 -52.81 -2.04 43.50
C SER A 23 -53.58 -3.33 43.20
N ILE A 24 -53.00 -4.28 42.46
CA ILE A 24 -53.22 -5.72 42.71
C ILE A 24 -51.91 -6.50 42.47
N VAL A 25 -51.63 -7.33 43.47
CA VAL A 25 -50.52 -8.26 43.67
C VAL A 25 -50.47 -9.35 42.61
N GLY A 26 -49.29 -9.61 42.04
CA GLY A 26 -49.07 -10.72 41.09
C GLY A 26 -47.59 -10.86 40.73
N ARG A 27 -46.85 -11.56 41.57
CA ARG A 27 -45.39 -11.69 41.59
C ARG A 27 -44.93 -12.78 40.63
N GLU A 28 -44.42 -12.42 39.45
CA GLU A 28 -43.49 -13.26 38.68
C GLU A 28 -42.29 -12.43 38.23
N THR A 29 -41.28 -12.40 39.09
CA THR A 29 -39.94 -11.93 38.76
C THR A 29 -39.30 -12.85 37.73
N ARG A 30 -39.44 -12.53 36.44
CA ARG A 30 -38.50 -13.00 35.41
C ARG A 30 -37.13 -12.41 35.73
N THR A 31 -36.29 -13.20 36.36
CA THR A 31 -34.87 -12.92 36.54
C THR A 31 -34.23 -12.83 35.15
N SER A 32 -34.01 -11.61 34.66
CA SER A 32 -33.08 -11.43 33.55
C SER A 32 -31.72 -11.88 34.07
N SER A 33 -31.20 -12.98 33.52
CA SER A 33 -29.84 -13.39 33.85
C SER A 33 -28.94 -12.27 33.33
N LYS A 34 -28.48 -11.38 34.20
CA LYS A 34 -27.37 -10.48 33.91
C LYS A 34 -26.21 -11.40 33.51
N LYS A 35 -25.92 -11.48 32.21
CA LYS A 35 -24.74 -12.20 31.70
C LYS A 35 -23.55 -11.69 32.51
N ARG A 36 -23.02 -12.53 33.40
CA ARG A 36 -21.77 -12.25 34.13
C ARG A 36 -20.68 -12.03 33.08
N VAL A 37 -20.39 -10.77 32.77
CA VAL A 37 -19.21 -10.41 31.99
C VAL A 37 -18.03 -10.69 32.92
N ARG A 38 -17.29 -11.78 32.66
CA ARG A 38 -16.07 -12.09 33.41
C ARG A 38 -15.08 -10.95 33.19
N PRO A 39 -14.62 -10.25 34.24
CA PRO A 39 -13.61 -9.21 34.11
C PRO A 39 -12.39 -9.73 33.33
N GLY A 40 -11.88 -8.96 32.37
CA GLY A 40 -10.70 -9.32 31.58
C GLY A 40 -10.92 -10.25 30.37
N LYS A 41 -12.13 -10.80 30.14
CA LYS A 41 -12.42 -11.58 28.92
C LYS A 41 -12.29 -10.72 27.66
N ASP A 42 -12.70 -9.45 27.75
CA ASP A 42 -12.62 -8.51 26.63
C ASP A 42 -11.18 -8.10 26.32
N ILE A 43 -10.32 -7.96 27.34
CA ILE A 43 -8.88 -7.68 27.19
C ILE A 43 -8.18 -8.85 26.48
N LYS A 44 -8.41 -10.09 26.95
CA LYS A 44 -7.82 -11.29 26.31
C LYS A 44 -8.30 -11.45 24.87
N ARG A 45 -9.58 -11.21 24.60
CA ARG A 45 -10.14 -11.25 23.24
C ARG A 45 -9.52 -10.17 22.35
N TRP A 46 -9.32 -8.97 22.88
CA TRP A 46 -8.68 -7.87 22.16
C TRP A 46 -7.22 -8.19 21.81
N ALA A 47 -6.44 -8.70 22.76
CA ALA A 47 -5.06 -9.12 22.53
C ALA A 47 -4.97 -10.24 21.48
N LEU A 48 -5.86 -11.24 21.55
CA LEU A 48 -5.94 -12.30 20.53
C LEU A 48 -6.28 -11.74 19.14
N ASN A 49 -7.22 -10.80 19.05
CA ASN A 49 -7.56 -10.17 17.78
C ASN A 49 -6.38 -9.38 17.20
N LYS A 50 -5.62 -8.65 18.04
CA LYS A 50 -4.39 -7.97 17.62
C LYS A 50 -3.37 -8.95 17.04
N LYS A 51 -3.06 -10.03 17.77
CA LYS A 51 -2.13 -11.07 17.31
C LYS A 51 -2.56 -11.67 15.96
N LYS A 52 -3.84 -12.02 15.81
CA LYS A 52 -4.38 -12.55 14.55
C LYS A 52 -4.30 -11.57 13.39
N ALA A 53 -4.55 -10.28 13.66
CA ALA A 53 -4.47 -9.23 12.65
C ALA A 53 -3.01 -8.91 12.27
N ALA A 54 -2.07 -9.01 13.20
CA ALA A 54 -0.66 -8.75 12.97
C ALA A 54 0.07 -9.89 12.25
N ALA A 55 -0.34 -11.14 12.48
CA ALA A 55 0.34 -12.35 11.99
C ALA A 55 0.76 -12.34 10.51
N PRO A 56 -0.04 -11.85 9.53
CA PRO A 56 0.38 -11.83 8.13
C PRO A 56 1.54 -10.88 7.82
N PHE A 57 1.81 -9.93 8.73
CA PHE A 57 2.83 -8.90 8.55
C PHE A 57 4.12 -9.22 9.31
N GLU A 58 4.07 -10.16 10.25
CA GLU A 58 5.24 -10.64 10.99
C GLU A 58 6.07 -11.55 10.07
N GLY A 59 7.40 -11.33 10.03
CA GLY A 59 8.31 -12.21 9.30
C GLY A 59 8.46 -13.55 10.01
N SER A 60 9.00 -14.55 9.31
CA SER A 60 9.35 -15.82 9.93
C SER A 60 10.41 -15.59 11.02
N PRO A 61 10.26 -16.16 12.24
CA PRO A 61 11.32 -16.08 13.24
C PRO A 61 12.57 -16.75 12.66
N SER A 62 13.62 -15.97 12.44
CA SER A 62 14.88 -16.47 11.92
C SER A 62 15.45 -17.53 12.86
N ILE A 63 15.73 -18.71 12.31
CA ILE A 63 16.51 -19.77 12.96
C ILE A 63 17.95 -19.27 13.06
N ASN A 64 18.28 -18.53 14.11
CA ASN A 64 19.66 -18.20 14.51
C ASN A 64 19.80 -18.34 16.03
N GLN A 65 19.47 -19.53 16.53
CA GLN A 65 20.02 -20.06 17.77
C GLN A 65 20.66 -21.40 17.44
N THR A 66 21.84 -21.35 16.83
CA THR A 66 22.69 -22.52 16.67
C THR A 66 23.75 -22.45 17.75
N GLU A 67 23.56 -23.32 18.75
CA GLU A 67 24.61 -24.09 19.45
C GLU A 67 25.90 -23.34 19.78
N ALA A 68 25.95 -22.79 21.00
CA ALA A 68 27.23 -22.54 21.66
C ALA A 68 27.87 -23.91 21.95
N ALA A 69 28.88 -24.26 21.15
CA ALA A 69 29.72 -25.41 21.38
C ALA A 69 30.45 -25.29 22.72
N GLU A 70 30.28 -26.33 23.53
CA GLU A 70 31.07 -26.64 24.72
C GLU A 70 32.55 -26.74 24.33
N THR A 71 33.42 -26.03 25.05
CA THR A 71 34.82 -26.44 25.23
C THR A 71 35.26 -26.21 26.68
N HIS A 72 35.92 -27.23 27.19
CA HIS A 72 36.35 -27.49 28.56
C HIS A 72 37.70 -26.84 28.91
N ASP A 73 37.84 -26.52 30.21
CA ASP A 73 39.03 -26.50 31.09
C ASP A 73 40.17 -25.45 31.02
N SER A 74 40.10 -24.50 31.99
CA SER A 74 41.00 -24.25 33.16
C SER A 74 42.54 -24.03 33.02
N PRO A 75 43.23 -23.39 34.01
CA PRO A 75 42.90 -22.24 34.87
C PRO A 75 44.09 -21.23 35.09
N ASP A 76 43.85 -20.25 35.99
CA ASP A 76 44.78 -19.34 36.69
C ASP A 76 45.33 -18.08 35.99
N SER A 77 44.84 -16.90 36.40
CA SER A 77 45.56 -16.04 37.37
C SER A 77 44.87 -14.70 37.61
N GLU A 78 44.69 -14.41 38.90
CA GLU A 78 44.74 -13.11 39.58
C GLU A 78 43.64 -12.04 39.42
N LEU A 79 42.97 -11.88 40.56
CA LEU A 79 42.23 -10.73 41.06
C LEU A 79 42.98 -9.41 40.90
N THR A 80 42.38 -8.45 40.20
CA THR A 80 42.41 -7.04 40.64
C THR A 80 41.06 -6.38 40.38
N ASN A 81 40.35 -6.09 41.46
CA ASN A 81 39.27 -5.10 41.49
C ASN A 81 39.86 -3.73 41.14
N ASN A 82 39.28 -3.06 40.16
CA ASN A 82 39.18 -1.61 40.18
C ASN A 82 37.94 -1.16 39.42
N ASP A 83 36.95 -0.74 40.21
CA ASP A 83 35.83 0.07 39.78
C ASP A 83 36.36 1.32 39.07
N ASN A 84 35.94 1.50 37.82
CA ASN A 84 35.76 2.82 37.24
C ASN A 84 34.66 2.75 36.18
N ASN A 85 33.46 3.05 36.64
CA ASN A 85 32.33 3.50 35.83
C ASN A 85 32.79 4.64 34.91
N ASN A 86 32.73 4.42 33.60
CA ASN A 86 32.38 5.42 32.60
C ASN A 86 32.18 4.74 31.24
N ASN A 87 31.06 4.03 31.09
CA ASN A 87 30.52 3.74 29.78
C ASN A 87 29.23 4.55 29.61
N ASN A 88 29.35 5.60 28.79
CA ASN A 88 28.20 6.20 28.13
C ASN A 88 27.59 5.14 27.21
N GLU A 89 26.70 4.31 27.76
CA GLU A 89 25.77 3.57 26.94
C GLU A 89 24.78 4.57 26.34
N HIS A 90 25.03 4.95 25.08
CA HIS A 90 23.96 5.37 24.20
C HIS A 90 23.02 4.18 23.99
N SER A 91 22.14 3.96 24.97
CA SER A 91 20.93 3.20 24.78
C SER A 91 20.07 3.97 23.78
N GLN A 92 20.22 3.67 22.49
CA GLN A 92 19.18 3.92 21.50
C GLN A 92 17.95 3.14 21.98
N GLN A 93 17.10 3.82 22.75
CA GLN A 93 15.74 3.38 22.96
C GLN A 93 15.09 3.33 21.58
N ASN A 94 15.03 2.14 20.99
CA ASN A 94 14.09 1.83 19.94
C ASN A 94 12.70 2.11 20.53
N GLN A 95 12.19 3.32 20.33
CA GLN A 95 10.81 3.64 20.61
C GLN A 95 9.98 2.72 19.72
N GLU A 96 9.43 1.65 20.29
CA GLU A 96 8.52 0.75 19.59
C GLU A 96 7.41 1.60 18.96
N GLN A 97 7.42 1.69 17.63
CA GLN A 97 6.50 2.53 16.90
C GLN A 97 5.08 1.97 17.10
N HIS A 98 4.25 2.67 17.88
CA HIS A 98 2.94 2.17 18.29
C HIS A 98 2.05 1.85 17.07
N VAL A 99 1.51 0.63 17.02
CA VAL A 99 0.58 0.18 15.96
C VAL A 99 -0.87 0.32 16.41
N TYR A 100 -1.65 1.10 15.64
CA TYR A 100 -3.08 1.29 15.85
C TYR A 100 -3.87 0.18 15.14
N PHE A 101 -4.86 -0.38 15.82
CA PHE A 101 -5.71 -1.45 15.26
C PHE A 101 -7.14 -0.97 15.12
N TYR A 102 -7.68 -1.02 13.91
CA TYR A 102 -9.09 -0.77 13.63
C TYR A 102 -9.81 -2.08 13.29
N PHE A 103 -10.67 -2.52 14.20
CA PHE A 103 -11.51 -3.70 13.99
C PHE A 103 -12.91 -3.29 13.50
N VAL A 104 -13.15 -3.42 12.19
CA VAL A 104 -14.40 -3.02 11.54
C VAL A 104 -15.58 -3.76 12.17
N PRO A 105 -16.53 -3.07 12.82
CA PRO A 105 -17.68 -3.72 13.43
C PRO A 105 -18.60 -4.32 12.35
N PRO A 106 -19.34 -5.42 12.63
CA PRO A 106 -20.17 -6.08 11.62
C PRO A 106 -21.15 -5.17 10.87
N HIS A 107 -21.76 -4.18 11.55
CA HIS A 107 -22.69 -3.23 10.92
C HIS A 107 -22.02 -2.25 9.94
N ARG A 108 -20.67 -2.19 9.89
CA ARG A 108 -19.89 -1.38 8.94
C ARG A 108 -19.17 -2.24 7.89
N GLN A 109 -19.53 -3.53 7.78
CA GLN A 109 -18.98 -4.45 6.78
C GLN A 109 -19.92 -4.57 5.56
N VAL A 110 -20.54 -3.45 5.19
CA VAL A 110 -21.42 -3.28 4.04
C VAL A 110 -21.09 -1.94 3.37
N ASP A 111 -21.16 -1.92 2.04
CA ASP A 111 -21.12 -0.67 1.28
C ASP A 111 -22.40 0.13 1.58
N PRO A 112 -22.30 1.32 2.19
CA PRO A 112 -23.49 2.09 2.56
C PRO A 112 -24.23 2.64 1.35
N ASN A 113 -23.56 2.81 0.20
CA ASN A 113 -24.14 3.43 -0.99
C ASN A 113 -23.74 2.70 -2.27
N PRO A 114 -24.17 1.44 -2.48
CA PRO A 114 -23.73 0.60 -3.61
C PRO A 114 -24.11 1.14 -4.99
N SER A 115 -25.08 2.06 -5.08
CA SER A 115 -25.46 2.73 -6.33
C SER A 115 -24.46 3.79 -6.80
N GLU A 116 -23.59 4.29 -5.90
CA GLU A 116 -22.54 5.23 -6.29
C GLU A 116 -21.53 4.54 -7.20
N ALA A 117 -21.27 5.09 -8.38
CA ALA A 117 -20.22 4.60 -9.27
C ALA A 117 -18.83 4.74 -8.63
N ILE A 118 -18.60 5.86 -7.95
CA ILE A 118 -17.41 6.17 -7.14
C ILE A 118 -17.87 6.81 -5.83
N THR A 119 -17.15 6.58 -4.73
CA THR A 119 -17.57 7.12 -3.43
C THR A 119 -17.57 8.65 -3.44
N THR A 120 -18.70 9.23 -3.07
CA THR A 120 -18.86 10.69 -2.96
C THR A 120 -18.26 11.21 -1.66
N GLN A 121 -18.00 12.53 -1.58
CA GLN A 121 -17.53 13.17 -0.34
C GLN A 121 -18.54 13.01 0.82
N ASN A 122 -19.85 13.07 0.54
CA ASN A 122 -20.90 12.84 1.53
C ASN A 122 -20.87 11.42 2.10
N THR A 123 -20.64 10.42 1.25
CA THR A 123 -20.46 9.03 1.69
C THR A 123 -19.15 8.86 2.45
N LEU A 124 -18.07 9.50 2.00
CA LEU A 124 -16.75 9.42 2.62
C LEU A 124 -16.72 9.98 4.05
N GLN A 125 -17.54 10.99 4.36
CA GLN A 125 -17.69 11.51 5.73
C GLN A 125 -18.17 10.44 6.72
N GLN A 126 -18.86 9.41 6.23
CA GLN A 126 -19.31 8.31 7.07
C GLN A 126 -18.21 7.28 7.33
N TYR A 127 -17.10 7.30 6.58
CA TYR A 127 -16.05 6.28 6.67
C TYR A 127 -15.16 6.52 7.89
N HIS A 128 -14.49 5.47 8.36
CA HIS A 128 -13.41 5.60 9.31
C HIS A 128 -12.14 6.01 8.57
N HIS A 129 -11.50 7.09 9.03
CA HIS A 129 -10.30 7.64 8.41
C HIS A 129 -9.08 7.17 9.20
N LEU A 130 -8.16 6.50 8.51
CA LEU A 130 -6.79 6.29 8.99
C LEU A 130 -5.97 7.47 8.49
N THR A 131 -5.27 8.16 9.40
CA THR A 131 -4.69 9.48 9.08
C THR A 131 -3.23 9.65 9.52
N HIS A 132 -2.69 8.73 10.32
CA HIS A 132 -1.34 8.86 10.88
C HIS A 132 -0.78 7.52 11.37
N GLY A 133 0.52 7.50 11.66
CA GLY A 133 1.22 6.38 12.29
C GLY A 133 1.18 5.09 11.47
N THR A 134 1.27 3.96 12.15
CA THR A 134 1.08 2.64 11.54
C THR A 134 -0.27 2.08 11.98
N CYS A 135 -1.15 1.77 11.02
CA CYS A 135 -2.49 1.25 11.28
C CYS A 135 -2.69 -0.12 10.64
N VAL A 136 -3.37 -1.02 11.34
CA VAL A 136 -3.81 -2.32 10.83
C VAL A 136 -5.33 -2.38 10.87
N ALA A 137 -5.97 -2.69 9.73
CA ALA A 137 -7.40 -2.85 9.63
C ALA A 137 -7.80 -4.32 9.39
N ALA A 138 -8.78 -4.77 10.17
CA ALA A 138 -9.34 -6.11 10.08
C ALA A 138 -10.85 -6.09 10.37
N PRO A 139 -11.66 -6.98 9.79
CA PRO A 139 -13.02 -7.17 10.27
C PRO A 139 -12.98 -7.69 11.71
N ARG A 140 -13.93 -7.31 12.56
CA ARG A 140 -13.96 -7.78 13.96
C ARG A 140 -14.03 -9.32 14.01
N GLY A 141 -12.95 -9.95 14.48
CA GLY A 141 -12.81 -11.41 14.56
C GLY A 141 -12.33 -12.09 13.27
N GLY A 142 -12.09 -11.32 12.20
CA GLY A 142 -11.55 -11.80 10.92
C GLY A 142 -10.05 -11.47 10.74
N PRO A 143 -9.44 -11.95 9.64
CA PRO A 143 -8.06 -11.63 9.30
C PRO A 143 -7.91 -10.17 8.84
N ALA A 144 -6.72 -9.61 9.00
CA ALA A 144 -6.40 -8.30 8.43
C ALA A 144 -6.53 -8.30 6.90
N PHE A 145 -6.92 -7.14 6.36
CA PHE A 145 -6.97 -6.88 4.93
C PHE A 145 -6.13 -5.68 4.52
N CYS A 146 -5.63 -4.89 5.46
CA CYS A 146 -4.84 -3.69 5.20
C CYS A 146 -3.89 -3.39 6.37
N LYS A 147 -2.65 -3.03 6.06
CA LYS A 147 -1.72 -2.35 6.95
C LYS A 147 -1.17 -1.13 6.21
N VAL A 148 -1.30 0.04 6.82
CA VAL A 148 -0.83 1.32 6.27
C VAL A 148 0.16 1.96 7.25
N LYS A 149 1.17 2.64 6.71
CA LYS A 149 2.12 3.46 7.45
C LYS A 149 2.22 4.83 6.81
N TYR A 150 2.03 5.87 7.61
CA TYR A 150 2.26 7.26 7.25
C TYR A 150 3.63 7.67 7.77
N VAL A 151 4.48 8.18 6.89
CA VAL A 151 5.85 8.60 7.20
C VAL A 151 6.01 10.07 6.84
N PRO A 152 5.84 11.00 7.80
CA PRO A 152 6.04 12.43 7.55
C PRO A 152 7.48 12.71 7.10
N PHE A 153 7.68 13.61 6.14
CA PHE A 153 9.02 14.00 5.69
C PHE A 153 9.88 14.55 6.84
N ALA A 154 9.28 15.30 7.75
CA ALA A 154 9.95 15.83 8.96
C ALA A 154 10.52 14.74 9.90
N THR A 155 10.12 13.47 9.73
CA THR A 155 10.63 12.35 10.53
C THR A 155 11.69 11.53 9.81
N MET A 156 11.96 11.82 8.54
CA MET A 156 12.92 11.08 7.73
C MET A 156 14.34 11.63 7.91
N SER A 157 15.34 10.74 7.88
CA SER A 157 16.73 11.15 7.75
C SER A 157 17.02 11.71 6.35
N PRO A 158 18.11 12.46 6.16
CA PRO A 158 18.52 12.92 4.83
C PRO A 158 18.67 11.78 3.81
N GLU A 159 19.18 10.62 4.23
CA GLU A 159 19.34 9.44 3.37
C GLU A 159 17.99 8.85 2.96
N GLN A 160 17.01 8.86 3.87
CA GLN A 160 15.64 8.42 3.56
C GLN A 160 14.98 9.35 2.55
N ILE A 161 15.09 10.67 2.74
CA ILE A 161 14.60 11.68 1.79
C ILE A 161 15.25 11.46 0.41
N GLN A 162 16.58 11.36 0.36
CA GLN A 162 17.31 11.12 -0.88
C GLN A 162 16.87 9.81 -1.58
N GLY A 163 16.61 8.75 -0.82
CA GLY A 163 16.09 7.49 -1.38
C GLY A 163 14.74 7.67 -2.09
N TRP A 164 13.82 8.44 -1.50
CA TRP A 164 12.55 8.76 -2.12
C TRP A 164 12.70 9.67 -3.35
N GLU A 165 13.56 10.68 -3.29
CA GLU A 165 13.87 11.54 -4.44
C GLU A 165 14.42 10.73 -5.61
N LYS A 166 15.39 9.84 -5.36
CA LYS A 166 15.94 8.93 -6.37
C LYS A 166 14.87 8.03 -6.99
N LEU A 167 13.94 7.52 -6.18
CA LEU A 167 12.81 6.73 -6.69
C LEU A 167 11.87 7.56 -7.57
N VAL A 168 11.59 8.81 -7.19
CA VAL A 168 10.77 9.73 -8.00
C VAL A 168 11.47 10.06 -9.32
N CYS A 169 12.76 10.39 -9.29
CA CYS A 169 13.57 10.61 -10.50
C CYS A 169 13.54 9.38 -11.41
N HIS A 170 13.70 8.18 -10.84
CA HIS A 170 13.57 6.94 -11.61
C HIS A 170 12.22 6.88 -12.34
N PHE A 171 11.10 7.16 -11.67
CA PHE A 171 9.79 7.18 -12.34
C PHE A 171 9.68 8.22 -13.45
N PHE A 172 10.21 9.42 -13.25
CA PHE A 172 10.27 10.44 -14.31
C PHE A 172 11.08 9.94 -15.51
N ASP A 173 12.25 9.38 -15.26
CA ASP A 173 13.11 8.81 -16.31
C ASP A 173 12.40 7.68 -17.06
N ARG A 174 11.68 6.80 -16.35
CA ARG A 174 10.89 5.72 -16.99
C ARG A 174 9.88 6.27 -18.00
N THR A 175 9.31 7.46 -17.80
CA THR A 175 8.39 8.07 -18.78
C THR A 175 9.05 8.38 -20.13
N ASN A 176 10.38 8.44 -20.21
CA ASN A 176 11.13 8.55 -21.47
C ASN A 176 11.19 7.23 -22.26
N TYR A 177 11.06 6.09 -21.58
CA TYR A 177 11.16 4.75 -22.16
C TYR A 177 9.78 4.11 -22.45
N VAL A 178 8.76 4.50 -21.67
CA VAL A 178 7.40 3.93 -21.73
C VAL A 178 6.34 5.02 -21.90
N GLU A 179 5.22 4.71 -22.53
CA GLU A 179 4.07 5.60 -22.68
C GLU A 179 3.04 5.31 -21.60
N ALA A 180 2.20 6.31 -21.34
CA ALA A 180 1.02 6.12 -20.52
C ALA A 180 0.15 4.99 -21.07
N VAL A 181 -0.35 4.15 -20.18
CA VAL A 181 -1.26 3.05 -20.47
C VAL A 181 -2.58 3.63 -20.96
N LYS A 182 -2.93 3.33 -22.21
CA LYS A 182 -4.14 3.87 -22.84
C LYS A 182 -5.43 3.24 -22.32
N ASN A 183 -5.37 1.94 -22.01
CA ASN A 183 -6.53 1.16 -21.62
C ASN A 183 -6.25 0.48 -20.28
N ASN A 184 -6.91 0.96 -19.24
CA ASN A 184 -7.00 0.30 -17.95
C ASN A 184 -8.45 0.39 -17.47
N GLY A 185 -9.16 -0.74 -17.37
CA GLY A 185 -10.61 -0.76 -17.16
C GLY A 185 -11.10 0.11 -15.99
N PRO A 186 -10.45 0.05 -14.82
CA PRO A 186 -10.82 0.88 -13.67
C PRO A 186 -10.38 2.34 -13.74
N GLN A 187 -9.39 2.71 -14.57
CA GLN A 187 -8.86 4.07 -14.60
C GLN A 187 -9.91 5.07 -15.10
N MET A 188 -10.08 6.17 -14.36
CA MET A 188 -11.07 7.20 -14.67
C MET A 188 -10.43 8.54 -15.06
N ALA A 189 -9.29 8.90 -14.48
CA ALA A 189 -8.45 10.03 -14.94
C ALA A 189 -7.00 9.89 -14.48
N GLY A 190 -6.19 10.88 -14.83
CA GLY A 190 -4.73 10.89 -14.65
C GLY A 190 -4.02 9.87 -15.52
N ASP A 191 -2.71 9.77 -15.35
CA ASP A 191 -1.87 8.91 -16.17
C ASP A 191 -1.28 7.77 -15.35
N MET A 192 -1.13 6.61 -16.00
CA MET A 192 -0.51 5.41 -15.44
C MET A 192 0.57 4.91 -16.40
N TRP A 193 1.71 4.51 -15.89
CA TRP A 193 2.78 3.82 -16.61
C TRP A 193 3.00 2.43 -16.02
N ALA A 194 3.65 1.60 -16.80
CA ALA A 194 3.96 0.21 -16.49
C ALA A 194 5.46 -0.03 -16.62
N ASP A 195 6.03 -0.85 -15.75
CA ASP A 195 7.42 -1.29 -15.82
C ASP A 195 7.61 -2.71 -15.27
N GLY A 196 8.73 -3.35 -15.60
CA GLY A 196 9.01 -4.75 -15.27
C GLY A 196 8.49 -5.71 -16.33
N TRP A 197 8.11 -6.93 -15.93
CA TRP A 197 7.75 -8.02 -16.84
C TRP A 197 6.25 -8.20 -17.00
N ARG A 198 5.79 -8.39 -18.24
CA ARG A 198 4.36 -8.52 -18.55
C ARG A 198 4.09 -9.50 -19.70
N LYS A 199 2.91 -10.14 -19.67
CA LYS A 199 2.36 -10.87 -20.82
C LYS A 199 1.98 -9.87 -21.93
N CYS A 200 2.28 -10.20 -23.18
CA CYS A 200 1.81 -9.45 -24.32
C CYS A 200 0.28 -9.59 -24.46
N SER A 201 -0.41 -8.48 -24.75
CA SER A 201 -1.87 -8.49 -24.97
C SER A 201 -2.28 -8.99 -26.36
N LYS A 202 -1.34 -9.09 -27.31
CA LYS A 202 -1.62 -9.39 -28.72
C LYS A 202 -1.04 -10.71 -29.20
N LYS A 203 -0.12 -11.29 -28.43
CA LYS A 203 0.60 -12.51 -28.78
C LYS A 203 0.75 -13.36 -27.53
N GLU A 204 0.83 -14.67 -27.71
CA GLU A 204 1.30 -15.57 -26.66
C GLU A 204 2.81 -15.35 -26.51
N SER A 205 3.16 -14.35 -25.71
CA SER A 205 4.55 -14.02 -25.35
C SER A 205 4.56 -13.28 -24.03
N PHE A 206 5.71 -13.27 -23.37
CA PHE A 206 5.96 -12.38 -22.25
C PHE A 206 7.35 -11.77 -22.35
N GLY A 207 7.54 -10.63 -21.69
CA GLY A 207 8.81 -9.93 -21.77
C GLY A 207 8.90 -8.74 -20.86
N ARG A 208 10.10 -8.15 -20.81
CA ARG A 208 10.32 -6.87 -20.16
C ARG A 208 9.58 -5.78 -20.94
N TYR A 209 8.73 -5.04 -20.24
CA TYR A 209 7.92 -3.99 -20.82
C TYR A 209 8.82 -2.89 -21.40
N CYS A 210 8.62 -2.61 -22.69
CA CYS A 210 9.41 -1.61 -23.41
C CYS A 210 8.63 -1.14 -24.63
N LEU A 211 8.65 0.17 -24.89
CA LEU A 211 8.18 0.70 -26.16
C LEU A 211 9.36 0.95 -27.08
N VAL A 212 9.53 0.05 -28.04
CA VAL A 212 10.64 0.10 -29.01
C VAL A 212 10.76 1.47 -29.68
N GLY A 213 9.64 2.14 -30.01
CA GLY A 213 9.68 3.48 -30.61
C GLY A 213 10.27 4.56 -29.69
N LYS A 214 10.01 4.51 -28.38
CA LYS A 214 10.63 5.41 -27.40
C LYS A 214 12.10 5.08 -27.21
N LEU A 215 12.44 3.79 -27.14
CA LEU A 215 13.83 3.34 -27.08
C LEU A 215 14.65 3.82 -28.28
N VAL A 216 14.10 3.76 -29.50
CA VAL A 216 14.73 4.33 -30.71
C VAL A 216 14.99 5.83 -30.55
N LYS A 217 14.03 6.60 -30.05
CA LYS A 217 14.21 8.05 -29.83
C LYS A 217 15.33 8.33 -28.83
N MET A 218 15.45 7.53 -27.77
CA MET A 218 16.53 7.68 -26.78
C MET A 218 17.90 7.33 -27.37
N MET A 219 17.98 6.25 -28.16
CA MET A 219 19.21 5.88 -28.87
C MET A 219 19.64 6.97 -29.86
N LEU A 220 18.71 7.54 -30.64
CA LEU A 220 18.99 8.64 -31.58
C LEU A 220 19.51 9.91 -30.89
N ARG A 221 19.07 10.15 -29.65
CA ARG A 221 19.54 11.29 -28.84
C ARG A 221 20.86 10.99 -28.10
N ALA A 222 21.44 9.81 -28.27
CA ALA A 222 22.57 9.30 -27.47
C ALA A 222 22.31 9.30 -25.96
N ASN A 223 21.04 9.29 -25.54
CA ASN A 223 20.61 9.30 -24.14
C ASN A 223 20.24 7.89 -23.63
N TYR A 224 20.73 6.84 -24.30
CA TYR A 224 20.45 5.46 -23.92
C TYR A 224 21.73 4.72 -23.57
N ASN A 225 21.84 4.29 -22.31
CA ASN A 225 22.85 3.36 -21.85
C ASN A 225 22.16 2.16 -21.17
N PRO A 226 22.34 0.92 -21.68
CA PRO A 226 21.70 -0.26 -21.11
C PRO A 226 22.18 -0.57 -19.69
N GLN A 227 23.42 -0.24 -19.33
CA GLN A 227 23.98 -0.49 -18.01
C GLN A 227 23.40 0.49 -16.98
N ASP A 228 23.25 1.76 -17.36
CA ASP A 228 22.66 2.78 -16.49
C ASP A 228 21.17 2.47 -16.24
N GLU A 229 20.44 2.06 -17.28
CA GLU A 229 19.04 1.65 -17.13
C GLU A 229 18.93 0.42 -16.20
N ALA A 230 19.77 -0.60 -16.38
CA ALA A 230 19.77 -1.80 -15.52
C ALA A 230 20.08 -1.46 -14.06
N THR A 231 21.05 -0.57 -13.83
CA THR A 231 21.45 -0.11 -12.49
C THR A 231 20.31 0.65 -11.82
N SER A 232 19.72 1.63 -12.52
CA SER A 232 18.59 2.42 -12.02
C SER A 232 17.37 1.56 -11.67
N ILE A 233 17.05 0.57 -12.51
CA ILE A 233 15.98 -0.40 -12.25
C ILE A 233 16.27 -1.23 -11.00
N LYS A 234 17.52 -1.70 -10.83
CA LYS A 234 17.90 -2.51 -9.68
C LYS A 234 17.81 -1.69 -8.39
N GLU A 235 18.37 -0.48 -8.38
CA GLU A 235 18.33 0.43 -7.24
C GLU A 235 16.88 0.76 -6.82
N ALA A 236 16.01 1.08 -7.77
CA ALA A 236 14.60 1.35 -7.49
C ALA A 236 13.87 0.12 -6.93
N SER A 237 14.10 -1.06 -7.53
CA SER A 237 13.50 -2.32 -7.08
C SER A 237 13.95 -2.68 -5.66
N ASP A 238 15.25 -2.59 -5.38
CA ASP A 238 15.83 -2.88 -4.07
C ASP A 238 15.33 -1.89 -3.01
N PHE A 239 15.26 -0.61 -3.34
CA PHE A 239 14.70 0.41 -2.44
C PHE A 239 13.24 0.10 -2.09
N ILE A 240 12.38 -0.21 -3.08
CA ILE A 240 10.98 -0.58 -2.83
C ILE A 240 10.89 -1.86 -1.97
N ALA A 241 11.71 -2.86 -2.26
CA ALA A 241 11.77 -4.11 -1.50
C ALA A 241 12.08 -3.87 -0.02
N ILE A 242 13.05 -3.00 0.27
CA ILE A 242 13.44 -2.60 1.63
C ILE A 242 12.27 -1.89 2.33
N GLN A 243 11.55 -1.00 1.64
CA GLN A 243 10.37 -0.35 2.24
C GLN A 243 9.28 -1.36 2.58
N LEU A 244 9.05 -2.36 1.71
CA LEU A 244 8.10 -3.44 1.99
C LEU A 244 8.55 -4.31 3.16
N GLN A 245 9.84 -4.66 3.24
CA GLN A 245 10.39 -5.45 4.33
C GLN A 245 10.27 -4.73 5.67
N HIS A 246 10.48 -3.41 5.72
CA HIS A 246 10.26 -2.61 6.91
C HIS A 246 8.78 -2.47 7.28
N LEU A 247 7.89 -2.33 6.29
CA LEU A 247 6.45 -2.20 6.54
C LEU A 247 5.84 -3.52 7.01
N ALA A 248 6.11 -4.62 6.31
CA ALA A 248 5.44 -5.90 6.47
C ALA A 248 6.34 -7.05 6.00
N PRO A 249 7.33 -7.47 6.82
CA PRO A 249 8.27 -8.52 6.43
C PRO A 249 7.59 -9.85 6.04
N GLY A 250 6.50 -10.24 6.72
CA GLY A 250 5.73 -11.42 6.33
C GLY A 250 5.07 -11.30 4.95
N VAL A 251 4.71 -10.09 4.53
CA VAL A 251 4.19 -9.83 3.18
C VAL A 251 5.30 -9.87 2.15
N PHE A 252 6.48 -9.32 2.45
CA PHE A 252 7.68 -9.45 1.61
C PHE A 252 8.01 -10.93 1.35
N GLU A 253 8.06 -11.75 2.40
CA GLU A 253 8.28 -13.21 2.28
C GLU A 253 7.20 -13.87 1.41
N SER A 254 5.93 -13.50 1.60
CA SER A 254 4.83 -14.02 0.79
C SER A 254 4.97 -13.65 -0.70
N TYR A 255 5.37 -12.41 -1.00
CA TYR A 255 5.63 -11.95 -2.36
C TYR A 255 6.73 -12.77 -3.02
N ARG A 256 7.88 -12.85 -2.34
CA ARG A 256 9.06 -13.58 -2.80
C ARG A 256 8.76 -15.05 -3.02
N LYS A 257 7.98 -15.68 -2.14
CA LYS A 257 7.52 -17.06 -2.31
C LYS A 257 6.69 -17.22 -3.59
N THR A 258 5.70 -16.35 -3.83
CA THR A 258 4.89 -16.40 -5.06
C THR A 258 5.75 -16.21 -6.31
N LEU A 259 6.69 -15.27 -6.30
CA LEU A 259 7.61 -15.02 -7.41
C LEU A 259 8.42 -16.27 -7.75
N ILE A 260 9.11 -16.84 -6.75
CA ILE A 260 10.02 -17.98 -6.92
C ILE A 260 9.25 -19.25 -7.28
N SER A 261 8.15 -19.57 -6.58
CA SER A 261 7.38 -20.79 -6.80
C SER A 261 6.72 -20.86 -8.18
N ASN A 262 6.52 -19.71 -8.84
CA ASN A 262 5.98 -19.64 -10.20
C ASN A 262 7.07 -19.33 -11.24
N ASN A 263 8.34 -19.34 -10.86
CA ASN A 263 9.49 -19.02 -11.73
C ASN A 263 9.34 -17.68 -12.47
N LEU A 264 8.72 -16.67 -11.85
CA LEU A 264 8.50 -15.39 -12.50
C LEU A 264 9.78 -14.54 -12.50
N PRO A 265 10.11 -13.84 -13.59
CA PRO A 265 11.20 -12.87 -13.56
C PRO A 265 10.91 -11.74 -12.56
N SER A 266 11.92 -11.33 -11.79
CA SER A 266 11.85 -10.15 -10.94
C SER A 266 11.73 -8.86 -11.77
N MET A 267 11.13 -7.81 -11.21
CA MET A 267 11.15 -6.45 -11.78
C MET A 267 12.56 -5.98 -12.13
N ALA A 268 13.56 -6.42 -11.37
CA ALA A 268 14.97 -6.06 -11.59
C ALA A 268 15.65 -6.86 -12.72
N HIS A 269 15.11 -8.02 -13.10
CA HIS A 269 15.74 -8.87 -14.11
C HIS A 269 15.65 -8.22 -15.50
N MET A 270 16.79 -8.03 -16.16
CA MET A 270 16.83 -7.51 -17.53
C MET A 270 16.59 -8.61 -18.58
N GLU A 271 16.91 -9.86 -18.23
CA GLU A 271 16.74 -11.06 -19.06
C GLU A 271 16.02 -12.18 -18.29
N TYR A 272 15.60 -13.22 -19.01
CA TYR A 272 14.95 -14.40 -18.42
C TYR A 272 15.43 -15.68 -19.09
N PRO A 273 15.73 -16.76 -18.32
CA PRO A 273 15.73 -16.81 -16.86
C PRO A 273 16.99 -16.16 -16.26
N LEU A 274 16.89 -15.71 -15.01
CA LEU A 274 18.01 -15.25 -14.18
C LEU A 274 17.82 -15.76 -12.73
N PRO A 275 18.92 -16.01 -11.99
CA PRO A 275 18.83 -16.33 -10.57
C PRO A 275 18.29 -15.14 -9.76
N TYR A 276 17.61 -15.44 -8.64
CA TYR A 276 17.04 -14.41 -7.77
C TYR A 276 18.03 -13.88 -6.74
N ASP A 277 18.08 -12.57 -6.59
CA ASP A 277 18.76 -11.85 -5.51
C ASP A 277 17.87 -11.80 -4.25
N ALA A 278 18.43 -11.48 -3.08
CA ALA A 278 17.71 -11.48 -1.80
C ALA A 278 16.50 -10.53 -1.74
N LEU A 279 16.54 -9.42 -2.50
CA LEU A 279 15.52 -8.38 -2.51
C LEU A 279 14.46 -8.56 -3.61
N ASP A 280 14.58 -9.56 -4.48
CA ASP A 280 13.57 -9.84 -5.50
C ASP A 280 12.24 -10.28 -4.88
N PHE A 281 11.15 -9.61 -5.22
CA PHE A 281 9.86 -9.89 -4.60
C PHE A 281 8.64 -9.81 -5.53
N ALA A 282 8.67 -8.95 -6.57
CA ALA A 282 7.59 -8.81 -7.54
C ALA A 282 8.13 -8.86 -8.97
N SER A 283 7.24 -9.08 -9.95
CA SER A 283 7.60 -9.14 -11.38
C SER A 283 7.28 -7.87 -12.15
N PHE A 284 6.32 -7.08 -11.66
CA PHE A 284 5.76 -5.94 -12.38
C PHE A 284 5.38 -4.81 -11.43
N LEU A 285 5.47 -3.58 -11.95
CA LEU A 285 5.14 -2.35 -11.24
C LEU A 285 4.29 -1.46 -12.15
N THR A 286 3.34 -0.76 -11.55
CA THR A 286 2.69 0.40 -12.17
C THR A 286 2.91 1.63 -11.31
N PHE A 287 3.09 2.78 -11.94
CA PHE A 287 3.11 4.07 -11.25
C PHE A 287 2.20 5.07 -11.96
N THR A 288 1.66 6.03 -11.21
CA THR A 288 0.60 6.94 -11.65
C THR A 288 0.91 8.36 -11.21
N MET A 289 0.51 9.35 -12.02
CA MET A 289 0.66 10.78 -11.72
C MET A 289 -0.54 11.57 -12.25
N TYR A 290 -0.55 12.88 -11.98
CA TYR A 290 -1.50 13.84 -12.55
C TYR A 290 -2.94 13.53 -12.14
N ASN A 291 -3.16 13.48 -10.82
CA ASN A 291 -4.50 13.34 -10.23
C ASN A 291 -5.20 12.03 -10.63
N PHE A 292 -4.39 10.96 -10.74
CA PHE A 292 -4.88 9.63 -11.05
C PHE A 292 -5.93 9.16 -10.05
N HIS A 293 -7.03 8.62 -10.59
CA HIS A 293 -8.05 7.97 -9.79
C HIS A 293 -8.74 6.86 -10.60
N ASN A 294 -9.39 5.94 -9.89
CA ASN A 294 -10.01 4.78 -10.50
C ASN A 294 -11.36 4.44 -9.83
N GLY A 295 -12.20 3.72 -10.55
CA GLY A 295 -13.44 3.19 -10.03
C GLY A 295 -13.20 1.99 -9.10
N PRO A 296 -14.22 1.56 -8.35
CA PRO A 296 -14.17 0.36 -7.51
C PRO A 296 -13.81 -0.90 -8.32
N HIS A 297 -12.77 -1.61 -7.92
CA HIS A 297 -12.34 -2.85 -8.56
C HIS A 297 -11.63 -3.79 -7.59
N LYS A 298 -11.32 -4.99 -8.09
CA LYS A 298 -10.41 -5.97 -7.48
C LYS A 298 -9.37 -6.34 -8.52
N ASP A 299 -8.17 -6.67 -8.05
CA ASP A 299 -7.09 -7.07 -8.94
C ASP A 299 -7.13 -8.58 -9.21
N SER A 300 -6.56 -9.00 -10.35
CA SER A 300 -6.42 -10.41 -10.75
C SER A 300 -4.95 -10.80 -10.70
N ASP A 301 -4.40 -10.77 -9.48
CA ASP A 301 -2.99 -11.02 -9.19
C ASP A 301 -2.78 -12.35 -8.47
N ALA A 302 -1.65 -12.98 -8.76
CA ALA A 302 -1.19 -14.19 -8.08
C ALA A 302 -0.72 -13.90 -6.64
N ASN A 303 -0.24 -12.70 -6.34
CA ASN A 303 0.03 -12.27 -4.96
C ASN A 303 -1.27 -11.98 -4.20
N ASN A 304 -1.31 -12.43 -2.95
CA ASN A 304 -2.48 -12.21 -2.08
C ASN A 304 -2.53 -10.81 -1.44
N TRP A 305 -1.36 -10.18 -1.31
CA TRP A 305 -1.20 -8.82 -0.81
C TRP A 305 -0.65 -7.97 -1.95
N THR A 306 -1.08 -6.71 -2.02
CA THR A 306 -0.54 -5.70 -2.93
C THR A 306 0.12 -4.59 -2.14
N LEU A 307 1.39 -4.29 -2.41
CA LEU A 307 2.04 -3.05 -1.99
C LEU A 307 1.54 -1.91 -2.87
N VAL A 308 1.09 -0.84 -2.23
CA VAL A 308 0.81 0.46 -2.86
C VAL A 308 1.45 1.57 -2.03
N CYS A 309 1.94 2.61 -2.70
CA CYS A 309 2.59 3.74 -2.07
C CYS A 309 2.14 5.05 -2.72
N TRP A 310 2.05 6.11 -1.92
CA TRP A 310 1.79 7.47 -2.39
C TRP A 310 2.89 8.42 -1.91
N ILE A 311 3.44 9.18 -2.86
CA ILE A 311 4.51 10.15 -2.64
C ILE A 311 4.00 11.53 -3.09
N PRO A 312 3.84 12.49 -2.17
CA PRO A 312 3.51 13.86 -2.55
C PRO A 312 4.73 14.53 -3.17
N ILE A 313 4.54 15.10 -4.35
CA ILE A 313 5.60 15.71 -5.16
C ILE A 313 5.13 17.04 -5.72
N PHE A 314 6.08 17.88 -6.13
CA PHE A 314 5.77 18.96 -7.06
C PHE A 314 5.27 18.40 -8.39
N ASN A 315 4.28 19.05 -8.98
CA ASN A 315 3.67 18.63 -10.23
C ASN A 315 4.66 18.86 -11.39
N PRO A 316 5.18 17.81 -12.06
CA PRO A 316 6.18 17.98 -13.11
C PRO A 316 5.72 18.78 -14.33
N ARG A 317 4.41 19.07 -14.45
CA ARG A 317 3.85 19.91 -15.52
C ARG A 317 3.90 21.40 -15.23
N THR A 318 4.03 21.79 -13.96
CA THR A 318 3.93 23.18 -13.51
C THR A 318 5.10 23.61 -12.61
N ALA A 319 5.88 22.65 -12.12
CA ALA A 319 7.10 22.89 -11.35
C ALA A 319 8.16 23.61 -12.20
N SER A 320 8.91 24.50 -11.57
CA SER A 320 10.13 25.10 -12.08
C SER A 320 11.36 24.26 -11.73
N ASP A 321 12.49 24.53 -12.37
CA ASP A 321 13.76 23.84 -12.09
C ASP A 321 14.29 24.11 -10.66
N ASP A 322 13.80 25.18 -10.01
CA ASP A 322 14.16 25.54 -8.64
C ASP A 322 13.26 24.89 -7.57
N ASP A 323 12.11 24.31 -7.97
CA ASP A 323 11.24 23.60 -7.04
C ASP A 323 11.86 22.24 -6.65
N PRO A 324 11.73 21.79 -5.39
CA PRO A 324 12.23 20.48 -4.99
C PRO A 324 11.41 19.34 -5.61
N ILE A 325 11.95 18.13 -5.58
CA ILE A 325 11.26 16.94 -6.14
C ILE A 325 10.05 16.57 -5.26
N LEU A 326 10.25 16.45 -3.95
CA LEU A 326 9.21 16.12 -2.98
C LEU A 326 8.44 17.38 -2.59
N ALA A 327 7.17 17.21 -2.23
CA ALA A 327 6.34 18.33 -1.79
C ALA A 327 6.86 18.97 -0.49
N ASP A 328 6.66 20.28 -0.36
CA ASP A 328 7.04 21.08 0.80
C ASP A 328 5.81 21.44 1.67
N GLU A 329 6.02 22.33 2.65
CA GLU A 329 4.97 22.81 3.57
C GLU A 329 3.80 23.54 2.86
N GLY A 330 3.95 23.88 1.58
CA GLY A 330 2.88 24.45 0.76
C GLY A 330 1.91 23.40 0.18
N PHE A 331 2.15 22.11 0.41
CA PHE A 331 1.34 21.01 -0.14
C PHE A 331 -0.15 21.17 0.18
N ASP A 332 -0.97 21.33 -0.86
CA ASP A 332 -2.39 21.68 -0.75
C ASP A 332 -3.33 20.68 -1.43
N MET A 333 -2.86 19.49 -1.81
CA MET A 333 -3.68 18.48 -2.48
C MET A 333 -4.90 18.12 -1.63
N LEU A 334 -6.09 18.30 -2.20
CA LEU A 334 -7.37 17.88 -1.63
C LEU A 334 -7.82 16.55 -2.27
N GLY A 335 -8.58 15.75 -1.53
CA GLY A 335 -9.14 14.49 -2.04
C GLY A 335 -8.09 13.39 -2.23
N GLY A 336 -8.31 12.50 -3.21
CA GLY A 336 -7.34 11.45 -3.56
C GLY A 336 -7.23 10.32 -2.54
N GLN A 337 -8.20 10.16 -1.64
CA GLN A 337 -8.18 9.11 -0.62
C GLN A 337 -8.26 7.71 -1.25
N PHE A 338 -7.70 6.71 -0.57
CA PHE A 338 -7.83 5.31 -0.96
C PHE A 338 -8.86 4.60 -0.07
N THR A 339 -9.84 3.92 -0.64
CA THR A 339 -11.00 3.44 0.14
C THR A 339 -11.32 1.98 -0.05
N PHE A 340 -11.85 1.37 1.01
CA PHE A 340 -12.46 0.04 1.01
C PHE A 340 -13.94 0.18 1.33
N ARG A 341 -14.77 0.32 0.28
CA ARG A 341 -16.21 0.67 0.43
C ARG A 341 -16.97 -0.27 1.35
N LYS A 342 -16.77 -1.57 1.17
CA LYS A 342 -17.38 -2.63 1.99
C LYS A 342 -17.05 -2.49 3.48
N PHE A 343 -15.93 -1.89 3.84
CA PHE A 343 -15.52 -1.72 5.23
C PHE A 343 -15.68 -0.30 5.75
N GLN A 344 -16.22 0.60 4.92
CA GLN A 344 -16.35 2.03 5.21
C GLN A 344 -15.03 2.58 5.78
N LEU A 345 -13.91 2.22 5.15
CA LEU A 345 -12.56 2.59 5.57
C LEU A 345 -11.93 3.46 4.49
N CYS A 346 -11.26 4.51 4.93
CA CYS A 346 -10.53 5.47 4.12
C CYS A 346 -9.09 5.55 4.65
N LEU A 347 -8.12 5.45 3.73
CA LEU A 347 -6.76 5.92 3.95
C LEU A 347 -6.73 7.38 3.53
N ASP A 348 -6.61 8.27 4.50
CA ASP A 348 -6.51 9.69 4.22
C ASP A 348 -5.08 10.03 3.86
N LEU A 349 -4.88 10.59 2.67
CA LEU A 349 -3.56 10.91 2.11
C LEU A 349 -3.24 12.41 2.21
N HIS A 350 -4.11 13.20 2.86
CA HIS A 350 -3.93 14.65 3.02
C HIS A 350 -3.28 15.01 4.37
N HIS A 351 -3.64 14.31 5.45
CA HIS A 351 -3.22 14.68 6.80
C HIS A 351 -1.72 14.62 7.09
N VAL A 352 -0.94 13.87 6.29
CA VAL A 352 0.50 13.73 6.47
C VAL A 352 1.22 14.21 5.22
N LEU A 353 2.02 15.27 5.40
CA LEU A 353 3.03 15.68 4.42
C LEU A 353 4.19 14.68 4.45
N GLY A 354 4.08 13.66 3.61
CA GLY A 354 5.08 12.61 3.52
C GLY A 354 4.58 11.38 2.77
N VAL A 355 5.35 10.31 2.86
CA VAL A 355 5.05 9.07 2.13
C VAL A 355 4.00 8.24 2.88
N THR A 356 3.03 7.71 2.16
CA THR A 356 2.09 6.71 2.67
C THR A 356 2.33 5.37 2.00
N LEU A 357 2.69 4.35 2.77
CA LEU A 357 2.88 2.97 2.32
C LEU A 357 1.74 2.10 2.81
N CYS A 358 1.20 1.23 1.97
CA CYS A 358 0.12 0.32 2.32
C CYS A 358 0.33 -1.06 1.71
N VAL A 359 0.09 -2.10 2.49
CA VAL A 359 -0.14 -3.46 1.97
C VAL A 359 -1.59 -3.85 2.22
N PHE A 360 -2.27 -4.31 1.17
CA PHE A 360 -3.68 -4.69 1.28
C PHE A 360 -4.02 -5.89 0.40
N LYS A 361 -5.13 -6.57 0.70
CA LYS A 361 -5.57 -7.73 -0.09
C LYS A 361 -6.42 -7.31 -1.30
N SER A 362 -5.75 -6.96 -2.39
CA SER A 362 -6.35 -6.41 -3.62
C SER A 362 -7.31 -7.35 -4.34
N ASN A 363 -7.02 -8.65 -4.34
CA ASN A 363 -7.81 -9.66 -5.05
C ASN A 363 -9.14 -10.03 -4.35
N SER A 364 -9.25 -9.75 -3.05
CA SER A 364 -10.39 -10.18 -2.22
C SER A 364 -11.28 -9.01 -1.82
N HIS A 365 -10.75 -7.79 -1.79
CA HIS A 365 -11.46 -6.62 -1.33
C HIS A 365 -11.53 -5.54 -2.40
N THR A 366 -12.75 -5.09 -2.68
CA THR A 366 -12.98 -3.97 -3.60
C THR A 366 -12.37 -2.71 -3.01
N HIS A 367 -11.59 -2.03 -3.83
CA HIS A 367 -10.89 -0.81 -3.47
C HIS A 367 -10.96 0.21 -4.61
N GLN A 368 -10.65 1.47 -4.30
CA GLN A 368 -10.59 2.57 -5.27
C GLN A 368 -9.74 3.72 -4.73
N THR A 369 -9.17 4.50 -5.63
CA THR A 369 -8.60 5.82 -5.36
C THR A 369 -9.61 6.87 -5.79
N LEU A 370 -9.95 7.82 -4.91
CA LEU A 370 -10.90 8.89 -5.21
C LEU A 370 -10.24 10.01 -6.02
N PRO A 371 -11.02 10.89 -6.67
CA PRO A 371 -10.47 12.08 -7.31
C PRO A 371 -9.81 12.99 -6.27
N GLY A 372 -8.68 13.61 -6.65
CA GLY A 372 -8.01 14.61 -5.85
C GLY A 372 -7.20 15.55 -6.73
N ALA A 373 -6.96 16.77 -6.27
CA ALA A 373 -6.22 17.80 -7.00
C ALA A 373 -5.66 18.85 -6.04
N SER A 374 -4.58 19.51 -6.47
CA SER A 374 -3.97 20.67 -5.84
C SER A 374 -4.69 21.93 -6.31
N PRO A 375 -5.32 22.72 -5.41
CA PRO A 375 -5.93 24.00 -5.78
C PRO A 375 -4.95 24.99 -6.43
N SER A 376 -3.68 24.99 -5.99
CA SER A 376 -2.62 25.79 -6.61
C SER A 376 -2.05 25.20 -7.90
N ASP A 377 -2.42 23.97 -8.25
CA ASP A 377 -1.86 23.15 -9.34
C ASP A 377 -0.34 22.90 -9.24
N ARG A 378 0.28 23.23 -8.08
CA ARG A 378 1.72 23.05 -7.84
C ARG A 378 2.10 21.62 -7.48
N TYR A 379 1.15 20.82 -7.02
CA TYR A 379 1.44 19.50 -6.48
C TYR A 379 0.65 18.40 -7.18
N THR A 380 1.23 17.20 -7.18
CA THR A 380 0.51 15.97 -7.48
C THR A 380 0.98 14.86 -6.55
N ARG A 381 0.47 13.64 -6.74
CA ARG A 381 0.95 12.46 -6.04
C ARG A 381 1.38 11.41 -7.04
N ILE A 382 2.60 10.89 -6.86
CA ILE A 382 2.95 9.61 -7.43
C ILE A 382 2.23 8.55 -6.62
N GLY A 383 1.44 7.72 -7.28
CA GLY A 383 0.97 6.45 -6.74
C GLY A 383 1.75 5.33 -7.40
N PHE A 384 2.20 4.30 -6.69
CA PHE A 384 2.74 3.11 -7.34
C PHE A 384 2.33 1.83 -6.64
N SER A 385 2.27 0.73 -7.40
CA SER A 385 1.96 -0.60 -6.88
C SER A 385 2.76 -1.71 -7.55
N CYS A 386 3.17 -2.70 -6.76
CA CYS A 386 3.95 -3.85 -7.22
C CYS A 386 3.07 -5.10 -7.21
N GLN A 387 3.11 -5.89 -8.28
CA GLN A 387 2.18 -6.99 -8.48
C GLN A 387 2.76 -8.09 -9.40
N MET A 388 2.13 -9.25 -9.37
CA MET A 388 2.38 -10.41 -10.23
C MET A 388 1.04 -10.86 -10.81
N SER A 389 0.68 -10.37 -11.99
CA SER A 389 -0.62 -10.70 -12.59
C SER A 389 -0.78 -12.21 -12.83
N GLU A 390 -2.00 -12.74 -12.67
CA GLU A 390 -2.31 -14.14 -12.97
C GLU A 390 -2.01 -14.47 -14.44
N ALA A 391 -2.32 -13.56 -15.36
CA ALA A 391 -2.09 -13.75 -16.79
C ALA A 391 -0.60 -13.95 -17.12
N MET A 392 0.29 -13.16 -16.52
CA MET A 392 1.74 -13.37 -16.65
C MET A 392 2.16 -14.70 -16.04
N THR A 393 1.61 -15.03 -14.87
CA THR A 393 1.93 -16.26 -14.14
C THR A 393 1.58 -17.49 -14.97
N HIS A 394 0.37 -17.55 -15.53
CA HIS A 394 -0.04 -18.64 -16.42
C HIS A 394 0.82 -18.73 -17.67
N ALA A 395 1.24 -17.59 -18.26
CA ALA A 395 2.10 -17.59 -19.43
C ALA A 395 3.49 -18.19 -19.14
N VAL A 396 4.10 -17.85 -17.99
CA VAL A 396 5.39 -18.41 -17.56
C VAL A 396 5.27 -19.91 -17.28
N VAL A 397 4.24 -20.33 -16.53
CA VAL A 397 4.01 -21.75 -16.23
C VAL A 397 3.78 -22.56 -17.51
N ALA A 398 3.00 -22.04 -18.46
CA ALA A 398 2.76 -22.70 -19.74
C ALA A 398 4.02 -22.82 -20.60
N TYR A 399 4.89 -21.80 -20.56
CA TYR A 399 6.21 -21.83 -21.22
C TYR A 399 7.11 -22.92 -20.62
N ILE A 400 7.22 -22.97 -19.28
CA ILE A 400 8.07 -23.95 -18.57
C ILE A 400 7.59 -25.38 -18.80
N ASN A 401 6.27 -25.60 -18.77
CA ASN A 401 5.69 -26.93 -18.97
C ASN A 401 5.65 -27.37 -20.44
N GLY A 402 6.10 -26.53 -21.38
CA GLY A 402 6.05 -26.82 -22.81
C GLY A 402 4.64 -26.87 -23.41
N THR A 403 3.62 -26.42 -22.68
CA THR A 403 2.22 -26.39 -23.14
C THR A 403 1.93 -25.17 -24.03
N ALA A 404 2.87 -24.23 -24.13
CA ALA A 404 2.85 -23.11 -25.07
C ALA A 404 4.17 -23.05 -25.87
N PRO A 405 4.40 -23.99 -26.81
CA PRO A 405 5.68 -24.16 -27.50
C PRO A 405 6.04 -23.00 -28.44
N THR A 406 5.07 -22.18 -28.81
CA THR A 406 5.24 -20.97 -29.65
C THR A 406 5.38 -19.69 -28.83
N LEU A 407 5.47 -19.81 -27.49
CA LEU A 407 5.51 -18.65 -26.62
C LEU A 407 6.89 -18.00 -26.66
N ASP A 408 6.96 -16.79 -27.21
CA ASP A 408 8.20 -16.02 -27.27
C ASP A 408 8.51 -15.35 -25.93
N VAL A 409 9.78 -15.38 -25.51
CA VAL A 409 10.28 -14.61 -24.37
C VAL A 409 11.18 -13.48 -24.86
N ALA A 410 10.95 -12.26 -24.37
CA ALA A 410 11.72 -11.09 -24.76
C ALA A 410 12.20 -10.28 -23.55
N GLY A 411 13.45 -10.48 -23.15
CA GLY A 411 14.16 -9.58 -22.24
C GLY A 411 14.56 -8.26 -22.92
N LYS A 412 15.36 -7.46 -22.23
CA LYS A 412 15.76 -6.12 -22.68
C LYS A 412 16.60 -6.18 -23.95
N GLN A 413 17.51 -7.13 -24.08
CA GLN A 413 18.39 -7.28 -25.23
C GLN A 413 17.60 -7.47 -26.52
N LYS A 414 16.51 -8.25 -26.47
CA LYS A 414 15.60 -8.40 -27.62
C LYS A 414 14.96 -7.06 -28.01
N GLN A 415 14.59 -6.23 -27.03
CA GLN A 415 14.02 -4.90 -27.28
C GLN A 415 15.06 -3.94 -27.87
N ILE A 416 16.30 -3.99 -27.39
CA ILE A 416 17.45 -3.25 -27.94
C ILE A 416 17.67 -3.65 -29.40
N SER A 417 17.76 -4.95 -29.71
CA SER A 417 17.92 -5.42 -31.09
C SER A 417 16.72 -5.04 -31.98
N ASN A 418 15.51 -5.01 -31.43
CA ASN A 418 14.33 -4.51 -32.16
C ASN A 418 14.41 -3.01 -32.46
N ALA A 419 14.99 -2.22 -31.55
CA ALA A 419 15.20 -0.79 -31.75
C ALA A 419 16.33 -0.51 -32.74
N GLN A 420 17.46 -1.21 -32.62
CA GLN A 420 18.60 -1.09 -33.54
C GLN A 420 18.22 -1.39 -35.00
N ARG A 421 17.33 -2.37 -35.24
CA ARG A 421 16.82 -2.66 -36.58
C ARG A 421 15.92 -1.56 -37.18
N LYS A 422 15.52 -0.57 -36.37
CA LYS A 422 14.68 0.57 -36.78
C LYS A 422 15.45 1.89 -36.83
N LEU A 423 16.69 1.92 -36.35
CA LEU A 423 17.66 2.98 -36.64
C LEU A 423 18.11 2.80 -38.09
#